data_AF-A0A963JC02-F1
#
_entry.id   AF-A0A963JC02-F1
#
_cell.length_a   1.000
_cell.length_b   1.000
_cell.length_c   1.000
_cell.angle_alpha   90.00
_cell.angle_beta   90.00
_cell.angle_gamma   90.00
#
_symmetry.space_group_name_H-M   'P 1'
#
loop_
_entity.id
_entity.type
_entity.pdbx_description
1 polymer ?
#
loop_
_entity_poly.entity_id
_entity_poly.type
_entity_poly.pdbx_seq_one_letter_code
_entity_poly.pdbx_strand_id
1 'polypeptide(L)'
;MEKYVLKKFLYWACLAGALVLSGCANQISAPSQASDTQAATPTTAPPHTPLYPQGPLQPITTAQASPHAVAPLFAPSDLWDRIRRGFAMPDLQGELVERHEQWYTTRPDYIERMVDRSRLYIFHIVEELELRGMPTELALLPYIESAFNPQAVSSAKAAGMWQFMPATGNYFDLKQNAFRDDRRDVLAST
;
A
#
# COMPACT_ATOMS: atom_id res chain seq x y z
N MET A 1 -8.88 62.22 -6.42
CA MET A 1 -8.91 61.23 -7.54
C MET A 1 -8.46 59.83 -7.14
N GLU A 2 -7.57 59.66 -6.14
CA GLU A 2 -7.10 58.33 -5.67
C GLU A 2 -8.19 57.37 -5.16
N LYS A 3 -9.21 57.86 -4.46
CA LYS A 3 -10.25 56.99 -3.87
C LYS A 3 -11.18 56.35 -4.91
N TYR A 4 -11.23 56.89 -6.13
CA TYR A 4 -12.09 56.40 -7.21
C TYR A 4 -11.43 55.26 -8.00
N VAL A 5 -10.09 55.25 -8.07
CA VAL A 5 -9.30 54.21 -8.75
C VAL A 5 -9.28 52.91 -7.95
N LEU A 6 -9.17 53.01 -6.62
CA LEU A 6 -9.11 51.84 -5.73
C LEU A 6 -10.45 51.07 -5.67
N LYS A 7 -11.60 51.78 -5.71
CA LYS A 7 -12.93 51.16 -5.78
C LYS A 7 -13.21 50.47 -7.12
N LYS A 8 -12.68 51.02 -8.23
CA LYS A 8 -12.81 50.44 -9.58
C LYS A 8 -11.95 49.17 -9.73
N PHE A 9 -10.76 49.16 -9.14
CA PHE A 9 -9.91 47.97 -9.05
C PHE A 9 -10.55 46.84 -8.23
N LEU A 10 -11.18 47.18 -7.10
CA LEU A 10 -11.89 46.20 -6.27
C LEU A 10 -13.11 45.59 -7.00
N TYR A 11 -13.85 46.40 -7.77
CA TYR A 11 -15.00 45.95 -8.56
C TYR A 11 -14.62 45.01 -9.71
N TRP A 12 -13.48 45.24 -10.36
CA TRP A 12 -12.99 44.39 -11.45
C TRP A 12 -12.35 43.10 -10.93
N ALA A 13 -11.72 43.12 -9.75
CA ALA A 13 -11.22 41.92 -9.09
C ALA A 13 -12.37 40.98 -8.65
N CYS A 14 -13.52 41.52 -8.22
CA CYS A 14 -14.70 40.70 -7.91
C CYS A 14 -15.41 40.15 -9.16
N LEU A 15 -15.37 40.85 -10.30
CA LEU A 15 -16.02 40.38 -11.54
C LEU A 15 -15.22 39.28 -12.25
N ALA A 16 -13.88 39.28 -12.11
CA ALA A 16 -13.02 38.24 -12.68
C ALA A 16 -13.06 36.91 -11.90
N GLY A 17 -13.51 36.92 -10.64
CA GLY A 17 -13.63 35.72 -9.80
C GLY A 17 -14.89 34.87 -10.07
N ALA A 18 -15.87 35.37 -10.81
CA ALA A 18 -17.16 34.70 -10.99
C ALA A 18 -17.29 33.88 -12.29
N LEU A 19 -16.25 33.82 -13.14
CA LEU A 19 -16.37 33.26 -14.50
C LEU A 19 -15.40 32.12 -14.84
N VAL A 20 -14.90 31.40 -13.83
CA VAL A 20 -14.08 30.17 -14.02
C VAL A 20 -14.65 28.97 -13.24
N LEU A 21 -15.96 28.94 -12.98
CA LEU A 21 -16.68 27.70 -12.65
C LEU A 21 -17.47 27.24 -13.88
N SER A 22 -16.74 26.66 -14.84
CA SER A 22 -17.34 25.80 -15.86
C SER A 22 -16.45 24.58 -16.02
N GLY A 23 -16.82 23.51 -15.32
CA GLY A 23 -16.18 22.20 -15.37
C GLY A 23 -17.24 21.13 -15.18
N CYS A 24 -17.44 20.33 -16.22
CA CYS A 24 -18.60 19.46 -16.46
C CYS A 24 -18.79 18.36 -15.42
N ALA A 25 -20.00 18.26 -14.83
CA ALA A 25 -20.46 17.07 -14.14
C ALA A 25 -21.12 16.12 -15.15
N ASN A 26 -20.45 15.02 -15.47
CA ASN A 26 -20.99 13.96 -16.34
C ASN A 26 -21.72 12.93 -15.45
N GLN A 27 -23.06 12.96 -15.44
CA GLN A 27 -23.88 11.94 -14.79
C GLN A 27 -23.99 10.71 -15.72
N ILE A 28 -23.38 9.60 -15.30
CA ILE A 28 -23.69 8.29 -15.86
C ILE A 28 -24.92 7.77 -15.11
N SER A 29 -26.04 7.70 -15.82
CA SER A 29 -27.25 7.02 -15.38
C SER A 29 -26.99 5.50 -15.38
N ALA A 30 -27.02 4.88 -14.20
CA ALA A 30 -27.14 3.43 -14.08
C ALA A 30 -28.64 3.05 -14.13
N PRO A 31 -29.04 2.01 -14.90
CA PRO A 31 -30.40 1.52 -14.87
C PRO A 31 -30.70 0.76 -13.57
N SER A 32 -31.80 1.13 -12.92
CA SER A 32 -32.47 0.29 -11.92
C SER A 32 -32.92 -1.02 -12.57
N GLN A 33 -32.40 -2.13 -12.08
CA GLN A 33 -33.14 -3.38 -12.03
C GLN A 33 -33.32 -3.75 -10.56
N ALA A 34 -34.58 -3.64 -10.13
CA ALA A 34 -35.06 -4.28 -8.93
C ALA A 34 -34.95 -5.80 -9.09
N SER A 35 -34.54 -6.49 -8.03
CA SER A 35 -34.83 -7.91 -7.86
C SER A 35 -35.11 -8.14 -6.38
N ASP A 36 -36.28 -8.74 -6.16
CA ASP A 36 -36.92 -9.05 -4.90
C ASP A 36 -36.06 -9.95 -3.98
N THR A 37 -36.18 -9.64 -2.69
CA THR A 37 -36.30 -10.54 -1.52
C THR A 37 -35.94 -12.02 -1.70
N GLN A 38 -34.97 -12.51 -0.92
CA GLN A 38 -35.16 -13.76 -0.17
C GLN A 38 -34.19 -13.92 1.01
N ALA A 39 -34.78 -14.24 2.16
CA ALA A 39 -34.13 -14.48 3.43
C ALA A 39 -33.16 -15.67 3.34
N ALA A 40 -31.94 -15.48 3.82
CA ALA A 40 -30.99 -16.58 4.02
C ALA A 40 -31.38 -17.37 5.28
N THR A 41 -31.94 -18.55 5.08
CA THR A 41 -31.91 -19.65 6.03
C THR A 41 -30.46 -20.14 6.22
N PRO A 42 -30.10 -20.67 7.40
CA PRO A 42 -28.79 -21.29 7.60
C PRO A 42 -28.73 -22.61 6.83
N THR A 43 -27.95 -22.66 5.76
CA THR A 43 -27.63 -23.90 5.05
C THR A 43 -26.61 -24.69 5.86
N THR A 44 -27.08 -25.73 6.54
CA THR A 44 -26.27 -26.83 7.06
C THR A 44 -25.38 -27.40 5.96
N ALA A 45 -24.07 -27.46 6.20
CA ALA A 45 -23.11 -28.09 5.31
C ALA A 45 -23.51 -29.57 5.03
N PRO A 46 -23.45 -30.05 3.79
CA PRO A 46 -23.74 -31.45 3.50
C PRO A 46 -22.70 -32.35 4.17
N PRO A 47 -23.09 -33.57 4.60
CA PRO A 47 -22.14 -34.55 5.13
C PRO A 47 -21.12 -34.90 4.04
N HIS A 48 -19.84 -34.71 4.33
CA HIS A 48 -18.76 -35.16 3.48
C HIS A 48 -18.67 -36.68 3.58
N THR A 49 -19.20 -37.39 2.58
CA THR A 49 -18.97 -38.83 2.46
C THR A 49 -17.54 -39.04 1.99
N PRO A 50 -16.68 -39.72 2.77
CA PRO A 50 -15.32 -40.02 2.32
C PRO A 50 -15.36 -40.91 1.06
N LEU A 51 -14.69 -40.47 0.00
CA LEU A 51 -14.49 -41.28 -1.20
C LEU A 51 -13.36 -42.28 -0.94
N TYR A 52 -13.75 -43.54 -0.74
CA TYR A 52 -12.81 -44.65 -0.70
C TYR A 52 -12.55 -45.16 -2.12
N PRO A 53 -11.29 -45.22 -2.58
CA PRO A 53 -10.98 -45.80 -3.87
C PRO A 53 -11.34 -47.30 -3.86
N GLN A 54 -12.31 -47.70 -4.69
CA GLN A 54 -12.81 -49.08 -4.82
C GLN A 54 -11.98 -49.94 -5.79
N GLY A 55 -10.75 -49.52 -6.08
CA GLY A 55 -9.87 -50.20 -7.05
C GLY A 55 -8.96 -51.24 -6.40
N PRO A 56 -8.44 -52.22 -7.17
CA PRO A 56 -7.39 -53.11 -6.67
C PRO A 56 -6.18 -52.28 -6.23
N LEU A 57 -5.57 -52.67 -5.11
CA LEU A 57 -4.37 -52.02 -4.58
C LEU A 57 -3.26 -52.09 -5.64
N GLN A 58 -2.94 -50.94 -6.24
CA GLN A 58 -1.79 -50.81 -7.13
C GLN A 58 -0.53 -50.67 -6.27
N PRO A 59 0.57 -51.37 -6.60
CA PRO A 59 1.84 -51.12 -5.93
C PRO A 59 2.22 -49.65 -6.14
N ILE A 60 2.68 -49.01 -5.06
CA ILE A 60 3.27 -47.67 -5.14
C ILE A 60 4.56 -47.83 -5.97
N THR A 61 4.45 -47.61 -7.27
CA THR A 61 5.63 -47.46 -8.12
C THR A 61 6.40 -46.24 -7.64
N THR A 62 7.73 -46.30 -7.66
CA THR A 62 8.58 -45.14 -7.38
C THR A 62 8.21 -44.02 -8.34
N ALA A 63 7.38 -43.08 -7.90
CA ALA A 63 7.18 -41.85 -8.63
C ALA A 63 8.55 -41.17 -8.70
N GLN A 64 9.10 -41.02 -9.91
CA GLN A 64 10.20 -40.10 -10.14
C GLN A 64 9.62 -38.70 -9.91
N ALA A 65 9.73 -38.22 -8.68
CA ALA A 65 9.52 -36.82 -8.38
C ALA A 65 10.58 -36.06 -9.16
N SER A 66 10.18 -35.37 -10.22
CA SER A 66 11.00 -34.32 -10.81
C SER A 66 11.40 -33.40 -9.65
N PRO A 67 12.69 -33.05 -9.49
CA PRO A 67 13.09 -32.08 -8.50
C PRO A 67 12.55 -30.73 -8.96
N HIS A 68 11.27 -30.46 -8.68
CA HIS A 68 10.82 -29.09 -8.53
C HIS A 68 11.64 -28.58 -7.37
N ALA A 69 12.47 -27.56 -7.64
CA ALA A 69 13.32 -26.95 -6.64
C ALA A 69 12.45 -26.60 -5.42
N VAL A 70 12.55 -27.43 -4.39
CA VAL A 70 11.83 -27.21 -3.14
C VAL A 70 12.52 -26.00 -2.54
N ALA A 71 11.76 -24.92 -2.32
CA ALA A 71 12.29 -23.74 -1.65
C ALA A 71 13.00 -24.19 -0.36
N PRO A 72 14.22 -23.69 -0.08
CA PRO A 72 15.00 -24.17 1.05
C PRO A 72 14.22 -24.00 2.36
N LEU A 73 14.26 -25.03 3.21
CA LEU A 73 13.53 -25.09 4.49
C LEU A 73 14.19 -24.26 5.62
N PHE A 74 15.28 -23.56 5.32
CA PHE A 74 15.93 -22.66 6.26
C PHE A 74 15.40 -21.26 6.04
N ALA A 75 14.98 -20.59 7.13
CA ALA A 75 14.71 -19.16 7.09
C ALA A 75 15.97 -18.45 6.53
N PRO A 76 15.83 -17.56 5.53
CA PRO A 76 16.97 -16.84 4.97
C PRO A 76 17.76 -16.18 6.10
N SER A 77 19.05 -16.47 6.21
CA SER A 77 19.93 -15.85 7.21
C SER A 77 20.12 -14.35 6.97
N ASP A 78 19.77 -13.89 5.77
CA ASP A 78 19.79 -12.49 5.35
C ASP A 78 18.38 -12.03 4.96
N LEU A 79 17.87 -11.01 5.66
CA LEU A 79 16.58 -10.39 5.38
C LEU A 79 16.55 -9.78 3.97
N TRP A 80 17.68 -9.29 3.46
CA TRP A 80 17.74 -8.68 2.13
C TRP A 80 17.57 -9.70 1.02
N ASP A 81 18.09 -10.91 1.19
CA ASP A 81 17.83 -12.02 0.28
C ASP A 81 16.36 -12.46 0.31
N ARG A 82 15.73 -12.46 1.50
CA ARG A 82 14.29 -12.75 1.65
C ARG A 82 13.45 -11.74 0.85
N ILE A 83 13.73 -10.46 1.04
CA ILE A 83 13.08 -9.37 0.30
C ILE A 83 13.29 -9.53 -1.21
N ARG A 84 14.54 -9.69 -1.69
CA ARG A 84 14.80 -9.82 -3.14
C ARG A 84 14.10 -11.02 -3.79
N ARG A 85 13.92 -12.13 -3.07
CA ARG A 85 13.21 -13.32 -3.59
C ARG A 85 11.71 -13.11 -3.74
N GLY A 86 11.14 -12.20 -2.95
CA GLY A 86 9.72 -11.84 -3.02
C GLY A 86 9.45 -10.64 -3.91
N PHE A 87 10.38 -10.29 -4.82
CA PHE A 87 10.16 -9.24 -5.82
C PHE A 87 9.20 -9.72 -6.89
N ALA A 88 8.27 -8.86 -7.30
CA ALA A 88 7.26 -9.22 -8.30
C ALA A 88 6.84 -8.07 -9.22
N MET A 89 7.16 -6.82 -8.90
CA MET A 89 6.99 -5.69 -9.80
C MET A 89 8.02 -5.75 -10.95
N PRO A 90 7.62 -5.39 -12.18
CA PRO A 90 8.55 -5.35 -13.30
C PRO A 90 9.55 -4.21 -13.13
N ASP A 91 10.77 -4.42 -13.62
CA ASP A 91 11.79 -3.37 -13.66
C ASP A 91 11.31 -2.19 -14.50
N LEU A 92 11.49 -0.99 -13.95
CA LEU A 92 11.16 0.26 -14.62
C LEU A 92 12.44 0.86 -15.21
N GLN A 93 12.38 1.32 -16.45
CA GLN A 93 13.45 2.07 -17.10
C GLN A 93 12.97 3.48 -17.43
N GLY A 94 13.86 4.47 -17.31
CA GLY A 94 13.60 5.83 -17.75
C GLY A 94 14.37 6.89 -16.96
N GLU A 95 14.33 8.12 -17.47
CA GLU A 95 15.08 9.27 -16.92
C GLU A 95 14.75 9.55 -15.44
N LEU A 96 13.49 9.36 -15.03
CA LEU A 96 13.09 9.55 -13.63
C LEU A 96 13.79 8.55 -12.71
N VAL A 97 13.91 7.28 -13.13
CA VAL A 97 14.56 6.21 -12.37
C VAL A 97 16.05 6.52 -12.25
N GLU A 98 16.72 6.80 -13.37
CA GLU A 98 18.16 7.15 -13.40
C GLU A 98 18.49 8.34 -12.50
N ARG A 99 17.63 9.37 -12.50
CA ARG A 99 17.80 10.54 -11.64
C ARG A 99 17.73 10.18 -10.16
N HIS A 100 16.80 9.32 -9.76
CA HIS A 100 16.68 8.87 -8.37
C HIS A 100 17.84 7.95 -7.97
N GLU A 101 18.27 7.04 -8.84
CA GLU A 101 19.44 6.18 -8.62
C GLU A 101 20.70 7.02 -8.37
N GLN A 102 20.96 8.03 -9.21
CA GLN A 102 22.07 8.95 -9.02
C GLN A 102 21.96 9.72 -7.71
N TRP A 103 20.74 10.19 -7.37
CA TRP A 103 20.51 10.94 -6.14
C TRP A 103 20.86 10.11 -4.89
N TYR A 104 20.48 8.84 -4.87
CA TYR A 104 20.77 7.92 -3.77
C TYR A 104 22.23 7.46 -3.75
N THR A 105 22.81 7.14 -4.90
CA THR A 105 24.20 6.68 -5.02
C THR A 105 25.20 7.76 -4.58
N THR A 106 24.86 9.04 -4.79
CA THR A 106 25.69 10.18 -4.36
C THR A 106 25.51 10.55 -2.88
N ARG A 107 24.66 9.84 -2.12
CA ARG A 107 24.33 10.14 -0.71
C ARG A 107 24.39 8.89 0.19
N PRO A 108 25.57 8.25 0.34
CA PRO A 108 25.71 7.05 1.17
C PRO A 108 25.28 7.27 2.63
N ASP A 109 25.67 8.39 3.25
CA ASP A 109 25.28 8.74 4.62
C ASP A 109 23.76 8.89 4.82
N TYR A 110 23.04 9.23 3.75
CA TYR A 110 21.58 9.28 3.77
C TYR A 110 21.00 7.87 3.80
N ILE A 111 21.49 6.99 2.91
CA ILE A 111 21.10 5.57 2.86
C ILE A 111 21.36 4.89 4.20
N GLU A 112 22.56 5.05 4.77
CA GLU A 112 22.95 4.44 6.05
C GLU A 112 21.97 4.81 7.17
N ARG A 113 21.63 6.10 7.30
CA ARG A 113 20.65 6.56 8.30
C ARG A 113 19.25 6.00 8.10
N MET A 114 18.84 5.71 6.87
CA MET A 114 17.54 5.10 6.61
C MET A 114 17.57 3.61 6.94
N VAL A 115 18.64 2.91 6.57
CA VAL A 115 18.85 1.50 6.91
C VAL A 115 18.91 1.31 8.41
N ASP A 116 19.63 2.17 9.13
CA ASP A 116 19.70 2.08 10.60
C ASP A 116 18.33 2.28 11.26
N ARG A 117 17.51 3.20 10.74
CA ARG A 117 16.13 3.38 11.21
C ARG A 117 15.24 2.19 10.86
N SER A 118 15.43 1.57 9.69
CA SER A 118 14.59 0.47 9.23
C SER A 118 14.75 -0.79 10.06
N ARG A 119 15.93 -1.01 10.68
CA ARG A 119 16.28 -2.23 11.44
C ARG A 119 15.24 -2.63 12.48
N LEU A 120 14.52 -1.68 13.05
CA LEU A 120 13.49 -1.93 14.08
C LEU A 120 12.16 -2.46 13.51
N TYR A 121 11.88 -2.21 12.23
CA TYR A 121 10.53 -2.36 11.66
C TYR A 121 10.47 -3.26 10.43
N ILE A 122 11.54 -3.28 9.62
CA ILE A 122 11.51 -3.89 8.29
C ILE A 122 11.16 -5.38 8.31
N PHE A 123 11.57 -6.11 9.36
CA PHE A 123 11.24 -7.52 9.52
C PHE A 123 9.73 -7.74 9.66
N HIS A 124 9.09 -6.96 10.55
CA HIS A 124 7.64 -7.01 10.74
C HIS A 124 6.89 -6.66 9.45
N ILE A 125 7.32 -5.61 8.74
CA ILE A 125 6.69 -5.23 7.47
C ILE A 125 6.77 -6.37 6.45
N VAL A 126 7.94 -6.99 6.30
CA VAL A 126 8.12 -8.13 5.36
C VAL A 126 7.22 -9.30 5.75
N GLU A 127 7.09 -9.62 7.03
CA GLU A 127 6.17 -10.65 7.51
C GLU A 127 4.71 -10.33 7.15
N GLU A 128 4.25 -9.11 7.42
CA GLU A 128 2.89 -8.68 7.12
C GLU A 128 2.60 -8.72 5.60
N LEU A 129 3.58 -8.36 4.76
CA LEU A 129 3.46 -8.45 3.30
C LEU A 129 3.35 -9.90 2.83
N GLU A 130 4.21 -10.79 3.33
CA GLU A 130 4.20 -12.21 2.98
C GLU A 130 2.89 -12.88 3.42
N LEU A 131 2.39 -12.57 4.63
CA LEU A 131 1.11 -13.06 5.13
C LEU A 131 -0.06 -12.65 4.22
N ARG A 132 0.02 -11.47 3.60
CA ARG A 132 -0.99 -10.96 2.65
C ARG A 132 -0.72 -11.39 1.20
N GLY A 133 0.34 -12.16 0.93
CA GLY A 133 0.73 -12.57 -0.42
C GLY A 133 1.13 -11.40 -1.32
N MET A 134 1.64 -10.31 -0.74
CA MET A 134 2.03 -9.10 -1.46
C MET A 134 3.52 -9.12 -1.82
N PRO A 135 3.93 -8.38 -2.87
CA PRO A 135 5.34 -8.23 -3.21
C PRO A 135 6.12 -7.61 -2.05
N THR A 136 7.19 -8.27 -1.64
CA THR A 136 7.99 -7.85 -0.46
C THR A 136 8.76 -6.56 -0.70
N GLU A 137 8.95 -6.15 -1.94
CA GLU A 137 9.59 -4.88 -2.29
C GLU A 137 8.79 -3.64 -1.86
N LEU A 138 7.49 -3.79 -1.57
CA LEU A 138 6.68 -2.75 -0.94
C LEU A 138 7.20 -2.38 0.46
N ALA A 139 7.95 -3.27 1.12
CA ALA A 139 8.62 -2.96 2.38
C ALA A 139 9.67 -1.85 2.23
N LEU A 140 10.08 -1.52 1.01
CA LEU A 140 11.05 -0.47 0.73
C LEU A 140 10.40 0.91 0.55
N LEU A 141 9.07 1.01 0.39
CA LEU A 141 8.39 2.29 0.22
C LEU A 141 8.67 3.29 1.35
N PRO A 142 8.76 2.92 2.64
CA PRO A 142 9.06 3.89 3.68
C PRO A 142 10.41 4.60 3.55
N TYR A 143 11.36 4.07 2.77
CA TYR A 143 12.61 4.78 2.44
C TYR A 143 12.31 6.10 1.72
N ILE A 144 11.38 6.09 0.75
CA ILE A 144 11.04 7.26 -0.06
C ILE A 144 10.01 8.17 0.63
N GLU A 145 9.14 7.60 1.48
CA GLU A 145 8.06 8.35 2.13
C GLU A 145 8.54 9.14 3.35
N SER A 146 9.26 8.49 4.26
CA SER A 146 9.61 9.07 5.56
C SER A 146 11.04 8.80 6.00
N ALA A 147 11.84 8.13 5.17
CA ALA A 147 13.13 7.59 5.56
C ALA A 147 13.01 6.67 6.79
N PHE A 148 11.97 5.80 6.82
CA PHE A 148 11.67 4.89 7.94
C PHE A 148 11.47 5.61 9.29
N ASN A 149 10.87 6.81 9.29
CA ASN A 149 10.58 7.55 10.52
C ASN A 149 9.09 7.50 10.87
N PRO A 150 8.66 6.71 11.89
CA PRO A 150 7.27 6.66 12.31
C PRO A 150 6.71 7.98 12.84
N GLN A 151 7.59 8.89 13.27
CA GLN A 151 7.19 10.18 13.83
C GLN A 151 7.17 11.30 12.79
N ALA A 152 7.46 11.02 11.52
CA ALA A 152 7.46 12.02 10.45
C ALA A 152 6.07 12.65 10.25
N VAL A 153 6.06 13.97 10.00
CA VAL A 153 4.87 14.72 9.63
C VAL A 153 5.24 15.70 8.52
N SER A 154 4.52 15.68 7.41
CA SER A 154 4.72 16.60 6.30
C SER A 154 3.97 17.92 6.51
N SER A 155 4.32 18.94 5.72
CA SER A 155 3.57 20.21 5.67
C SER A 155 2.11 20.02 5.24
N ALA A 156 1.83 18.99 4.43
CA ALA A 156 0.49 18.61 4.01
C ALA A 156 -0.27 17.77 5.06
N LYS A 157 0.31 17.55 6.25
CA LYS A 157 -0.23 16.72 7.35
C LYS A 157 -0.27 15.22 7.07
N ALA A 158 0.49 14.73 6.09
CA ALA A 158 0.81 13.31 6.02
C ALA A 158 1.63 12.93 7.25
N ALA A 159 1.35 11.78 7.87
CA ALA A 159 2.03 11.39 9.11
C ALA A 159 2.43 9.92 9.07
N GLY A 160 3.46 9.58 9.83
CA GLY A 160 3.87 8.20 10.00
C GLY A 160 4.97 7.74 9.05
N MET A 161 5.33 6.48 9.23
CA MET A 161 6.31 5.78 8.41
C MET A 161 5.86 5.71 6.93
N TRP A 162 4.56 5.49 6.73
CA TRP A 162 3.90 5.39 5.43
C TRP A 162 3.35 6.72 4.89
N GLN A 163 3.51 7.83 5.63
CA GLN A 163 2.97 9.15 5.25
C GLN A 163 1.46 9.13 4.91
N PHE A 164 0.65 8.51 5.75
CA PHE A 164 -0.81 8.53 5.58
C PHE A 164 -1.38 9.95 5.70
N MET A 165 -2.16 10.37 4.72
CA MET A 165 -3.01 11.57 4.83
C MET A 165 -4.12 11.35 5.87
N PRO A 166 -4.61 12.39 6.57
CA PRO A 166 -5.61 12.21 7.62
C PRO A 166 -6.88 11.48 7.16
N ALA A 167 -7.38 11.84 5.97
CA ALA A 167 -8.56 11.21 5.37
C ALA A 167 -8.33 9.72 5.04
N THR A 168 -7.17 9.39 4.45
CA THR A 168 -6.78 8.02 4.14
C THR A 168 -6.57 7.20 5.41
N GLY A 169 -5.95 7.77 6.45
CA GLY A 169 -5.79 7.10 7.72
C GLY A 169 -7.13 6.74 8.36
N ASN A 170 -8.11 7.65 8.32
CA ASN A 170 -9.46 7.36 8.81
C ASN A 170 -10.16 6.25 8.00
N TYR A 171 -9.89 6.18 6.69
CA TYR A 171 -10.42 5.11 5.84
C TYR A 171 -9.88 3.72 6.22
N PHE A 172 -8.64 3.65 6.71
CA PHE A 172 -8.01 2.44 7.26
C PHE A 172 -8.21 2.28 8.77
N ASP A 173 -9.23 2.94 9.35
CA ASP A 173 -9.55 2.90 10.79
C ASP A 173 -8.41 3.33 11.74
N LEU A 174 -7.45 4.10 11.24
CA LEU A 174 -6.37 4.69 12.05
C LEU A 174 -6.91 5.88 12.85
N LYS A 175 -7.02 5.71 14.18
CA LYS A 175 -7.63 6.71 15.06
C LYS A 175 -6.73 7.92 15.22
N GLN A 176 -7.35 9.09 15.10
CA GLN A 176 -6.68 10.38 15.16
C GLN A 176 -7.43 11.31 16.11
N ASN A 177 -6.74 11.84 17.12
CA ASN A 177 -7.23 12.88 18.01
C ASN A 177 -6.04 13.75 18.50
N ALA A 178 -6.31 14.72 19.37
CA ALA A 178 -5.28 15.66 19.84
C ALA A 178 -4.09 15.00 20.57
N PHE A 179 -4.25 13.77 21.07
CA PHE A 179 -3.25 13.05 21.88
C PHE A 179 -2.79 11.72 21.27
N ARG A 180 -3.48 11.21 20.25
CA ARG A 180 -3.23 9.91 19.62
C ARG A 180 -3.35 10.04 18.10
N ASP A 181 -2.35 9.53 17.39
CA ASP A 181 -2.36 9.45 15.93
C ASP A 181 -1.79 8.09 15.50
N ASP A 182 -2.70 7.15 15.22
CA ASP A 182 -2.35 5.76 14.88
C ASP A 182 -1.57 5.64 13.57
N ARG A 183 -1.55 6.69 12.74
CA ARG A 183 -0.68 6.73 11.54
C ARG A 183 0.80 6.65 11.91
N ARG A 184 1.16 7.03 13.15
CA ARG A 184 2.53 7.00 13.68
C ARG A 184 2.86 5.70 14.41
N ASP A 185 1.87 4.84 14.61
CA ASP A 185 2.03 3.51 15.19
C ASP A 185 2.33 2.50 14.06
N VAL A 186 3.51 1.88 14.11
CA VAL A 186 3.98 0.98 13.06
C VAL A 186 3.11 -0.27 12.95
N LEU A 187 2.60 -0.79 14.08
CA LEU A 187 1.77 -2.00 14.09
C LEU A 187 0.36 -1.70 13.60
N ALA A 188 -0.18 -0.52 13.92
CA ALA A 188 -1.50 -0.14 13.45
C ALA A 188 -1.52 0.22 11.95
N SER A 189 -0.42 0.78 11.45
CA SER A 189 -0.33 1.31 10.07
C SER A 189 0.23 0.33 9.03
N THR A 190 0.45 -0.94 9.40
CA THR A 190 0.97 -2.02 8.53
C THR A 190 0.02 -3.22 8.56
#